data_AF-A0A1S9N9H5-F1
#
_entry.id   AF-A0A1S9N9H5-F1
#
_cell.length_a   1.000
_cell.length_b   1.000
_cell.length_c   1.000
_cell.angle_alpha   90.00
_cell.angle_beta   90.00
_cell.angle_gamma   90.00
#
_symmetry.space_group_name_H-M   'P 1'
#
loop_
_entity.id
_entity.type
_entity.pdbx_description
1 polymer ?
#
loop_
_entity_poly.entity_id
_entity_poly.type
_entity_poly.pdbx_seq_one_letter_code
_entity_poly.pdbx_strand_id
1 'polypeptide(L)'
;MGKPSIFSREYEKRMKRRRRNAIIIFLAIILITSALSIKIAYNPIDYKNIKQNIQAWIDSDTNNSSEQTKAEKEETSDEKKDEEVVEEEPQKPVEEYINITLASGNIVKAIYVDDANAGKVFKTLDTNDSGVSYSISPSGKEIIVGDTNSIITLYNLDGTNKVISKDQYVSTSGSVFTKEATIQSNPKYLWNQNPKFISEDKIIFVTNRPYFGAGNLKKYVWMTDISNNEDKVIWDLAGANIEIGEKEEKGVKITVDGRVYFIDVNGNYIQ
;
A
#
# COMPACT_ATOMS: atom_id res chain seq x y z
N MET A 1 17.85 6.31 27.57
CA MET A 1 17.57 6.92 28.89
C MET A 1 16.24 6.40 29.40
N GLY A 2 16.20 5.88 30.64
CA GLY A 2 14.97 5.34 31.25
C GLY A 2 13.86 6.38 31.38
N LYS A 3 12.61 5.93 31.25
CA LYS A 3 11.42 6.79 31.35
C LYS A 3 11.32 7.35 32.78
N PRO A 4 11.29 8.68 32.96
CA PRO A 4 11.12 9.26 34.29
C PRO A 4 9.71 8.97 34.82
N SER A 5 9.62 8.67 36.12
CA SER A 5 8.34 8.38 36.79
C SER A 5 7.33 9.51 36.59
N ILE A 6 6.14 9.12 36.13
CA ILE A 6 4.98 9.98 35.83
C ILE A 6 4.40 10.68 37.07
N PHE A 7 4.78 10.25 38.29
CA PHE A 7 4.29 10.81 39.55
C PHE A 7 5.28 11.77 40.24
N SER A 8 6.38 12.13 39.57
CA SER A 8 7.36 13.06 40.14
C SER A 8 7.07 14.51 39.73
N ARG A 9 7.20 15.45 40.68
CA ARG A 9 7.10 16.92 40.44
C ARG A 9 8.09 17.43 39.38
N GLU A 10 9.11 16.64 39.05
CA GLU A 10 10.09 16.94 38.00
C GLU A 10 9.67 16.48 36.60
N TYR A 11 8.69 15.57 36.47
CA TYR A 11 8.20 15.05 35.20
C TYR A 11 7.67 16.15 34.29
N GLU A 12 6.79 17.02 34.82
CA GLU A 12 6.21 18.12 34.06
C GLU A 12 7.25 19.14 33.60
N LYS A 13 8.24 19.45 34.45
CA LYS A 13 9.32 20.39 34.09
C LYS A 13 10.19 19.85 32.95
N ARG A 14 10.49 18.54 32.96
CA ARG A 14 11.26 17.88 31.90
C ARG A 14 10.45 17.78 30.60
N MET A 15 9.15 17.48 30.67
CA MET A 15 8.25 17.43 29.51
C MET A 15 8.07 18.81 28.84
N LYS A 16 7.93 19.89 29.62
CA LYS A 16 7.85 21.27 29.08
C LYS A 16 9.14 21.70 28.37
N ARG A 17 10.31 21.33 28.90
CA ARG A 17 11.61 21.58 28.24
C ARG A 17 11.75 20.81 26.93
N ARG A 18 11.34 19.54 26.89
CA ARG A 18 11.36 18.71 25.66
C ARG A 18 10.46 19.27 24.58
N ARG A 19 9.23 19.68 24.92
CA ARG A 19 8.31 20.32 23.96
C ARG A 19 8.88 21.64 23.42
N ARG A 20 9.46 22.48 24.28
CA ARG A 20 10.09 23.73 23.83
C ARG A 20 11.30 23.50 22.93
N ASN A 21 12.15 22.52 23.26
CA ASN A 21 13.31 22.18 22.42
C ASN A 21 12.88 21.58 21.07
N ALA A 22 11.83 20.76 21.04
CA ALA A 22 11.27 20.23 19.80
C ALA A 22 10.72 21.33 18.88
N ILE A 23 10.02 22.32 19.44
CA ILE A 23 9.51 23.47 18.68
C ILE A 23 10.67 24.31 18.12
N ILE A 24 11.74 24.54 18.89
CA ILE A 24 12.91 25.29 18.43
C ILE A 24 13.63 24.56 17.28
N ILE A 25 13.79 23.24 17.38
CA ILE A 25 14.41 22.42 16.32
C ILE A 25 13.55 22.46 15.06
N PHE A 26 12.23 22.34 15.19
CA PHE A 26 11.30 22.43 14.08
C PHE A 26 11.39 23.78 13.35
N LEU A 27 11.44 24.90 14.09
CA LEU A 27 11.62 26.23 13.51
C LEU A 27 12.99 26.38 12.82
N ALA A 28 14.06 25.79 13.37
CA ALA A 28 15.37 25.82 12.73
C ALA A 28 15.40 25.04 11.40
N ILE A 29 14.71 23.91 11.32
CA ILE A 29 14.60 23.11 10.08
C ILE A 29 13.88 23.91 9.00
N ILE A 30 12.78 24.60 9.34
CA ILE A 30 12.04 25.45 8.40
C ILE A 30 12.92 26.59 7.84
N LEU A 31 13.77 27.16 8.68
CA LEU A 31 14.69 28.23 8.27
C LEU A 31 15.77 27.69 7.30
N ILE A 32 16.28 26.48 7.54
CA ILE A 32 17.25 25.82 6.66
C ILE A 32 16.62 25.47 5.30
N THR A 33 15.41 24.90 5.29
CA THR A 33 14.72 24.55 4.04
C THR A 33 14.38 25.79 3.22
N SER A 34 13.95 26.87 3.86
CA SER A 34 13.71 28.15 3.20
C SER A 34 14.99 28.72 2.56
N ALA A 35 16.13 28.63 3.23
CA ALA A 35 17.41 29.08 2.68
C ALA A 35 17.86 28.22 1.48
N LEU A 36 17.61 26.91 1.53
CA LEU A 36 17.92 25.99 0.42
C LEU A 36 17.08 26.29 -0.82
N SER A 37 15.79 26.54 -0.64
CA SER A 37 14.88 26.90 -1.74
C SER A 37 15.28 28.20 -2.44
N ILE A 38 15.75 29.18 -1.66
CA ILE A 38 16.30 30.44 -2.18
C ILE A 38 17.56 30.15 -3.03
N LYS A 39 18.47 29.31 -2.54
CA LYS A 39 19.69 28.95 -3.27
C LYS A 39 19.41 28.25 -4.61
N ILE A 40 18.41 27.37 -4.66
CA ILE A 40 18.00 26.66 -5.89
C ILE A 40 17.38 27.65 -6.90
N ALA A 41 16.61 28.64 -6.43
CA ALA A 41 15.98 29.62 -7.29
C ALA A 41 16.99 30.59 -7.96
N TYR A 42 18.06 30.98 -7.24
CA TYR A 42 19.07 31.91 -7.77
C TYR A 42 20.20 31.23 -8.55
N ASN A 43 20.40 29.92 -8.40
CA ASN A 43 21.45 29.19 -9.10
C ASN A 43 20.88 27.85 -9.63
N PRO A 44 20.11 27.88 -10.74
CA PRO A 44 19.50 26.67 -11.29
C PRO A 44 20.60 25.66 -11.64
N ILE A 45 20.45 24.45 -11.12
CA ILE A 45 21.40 23.35 -11.32
C ILE A 45 21.33 22.92 -12.80
N ASP A 46 22.46 22.95 -13.50
CA ASP A 46 22.53 22.58 -14.91
C ASP A 46 22.63 21.05 -15.06
N TYR A 47 21.49 20.40 -15.33
CA TYR A 47 21.37 18.96 -15.50
C TYR A 47 21.88 18.45 -16.86
N LYS A 48 22.46 19.31 -17.69
CA LYS A 48 22.88 18.99 -19.06
C LYS A 48 24.01 17.93 -19.12
N ASN A 49 24.89 17.90 -18.12
CA ASN A 49 25.94 16.87 -18.00
C ASN A 49 25.41 15.49 -17.57
N ILE A 50 24.29 15.45 -16.85
CA ILE A 50 23.68 14.19 -16.41
C ILE A 50 23.03 13.46 -17.60
N LYS A 51 22.45 14.21 -18.54
CA LYS A 51 21.86 13.64 -19.77
C LYS A 51 22.92 13.05 -20.72
N GLN A 52 24.12 13.64 -20.77
CA GLN A 52 25.22 13.13 -21.61
C GLN A 52 25.82 11.82 -21.09
N ASN A 53 25.94 11.67 -19.77
CA ASN A 53 26.45 10.41 -19.18
C ASN A 53 25.47 9.25 -19.34
N ILE A 54 24.16 9.54 -19.37
CA ILE A 54 23.13 8.52 -19.61
C ILE A 54 23.10 8.11 -21.09
N GLN A 55 23.30 9.05 -22.02
CA GLN A 55 23.37 8.73 -23.45
C GLN A 55 24.63 7.93 -23.82
N ALA A 56 25.78 8.26 -23.24
CA ALA A 56 27.03 7.53 -23.47
C ALA A 56 26.96 6.07 -23.00
N TRP A 57 26.14 5.78 -21.99
CA TRP A 57 25.89 4.43 -21.48
C TRP A 57 24.89 3.64 -22.36
N ILE A 58 23.91 4.32 -22.97
CA ILE A 58 22.96 3.70 -23.91
C ILE A 58 23.64 3.38 -25.25
N ASP A 59 24.57 4.23 -25.69
CA ASP A 59 25.32 4.04 -26.93
C ASP A 59 26.43 2.97 -26.77
N SER A 60 26.83 2.62 -25.54
CA SER A 60 27.79 1.51 -25.29
C SER A 60 27.18 0.11 -25.39
N ASP A 61 25.86 -0.02 -25.35
CA ASP A 61 25.15 -1.32 -25.46
C ASP A 61 24.46 -1.53 -26.83
N THR A 62 24.58 -0.60 -27.76
CA THR A 62 23.89 -0.66 -29.09
C THR A 62 24.83 -0.77 -30.29
N ASN A 63 25.97 -1.42 -30.14
CA ASN A 63 26.76 -1.91 -31.27
C ASN A 63 27.18 -3.37 -31.09
N ASN A 64 26.24 -4.29 -31.36
CA ASN A 64 26.55 -5.59 -31.96
C ASN A 64 25.28 -6.27 -32.46
N SER A 65 24.95 -6.06 -33.74
CA SER A 65 24.33 -7.09 -34.61
C SER A 65 24.17 -6.58 -36.05
N SER A 66 25.11 -6.97 -36.92
CA SER A 66 24.83 -7.30 -38.32
C SER A 66 26.02 -8.05 -38.93
N GLU A 67 25.72 -9.19 -39.57
CA GLU A 67 26.66 -10.21 -40.06
C GLU A 67 27.54 -9.81 -41.27
N GLN A 68 28.63 -10.60 -41.38
CA GLN A 68 29.44 -10.97 -42.56
C GLN A 68 30.45 -9.97 -43.18
N THR A 69 31.75 -10.31 -43.20
CA THR A 69 32.45 -10.98 -44.34
C THR A 69 33.98 -11.18 -44.10
N LYS A 70 34.46 -12.43 -44.27
CA LYS A 70 35.79 -12.98 -44.71
C LYS A 70 37.14 -12.76 -43.96
N ALA A 71 37.73 -13.94 -43.65
CA ALA A 71 39.06 -14.47 -44.02
C ALA A 71 40.32 -14.23 -43.13
N GLU A 72 40.67 -15.33 -42.43
CA GLU A 72 41.94 -16.08 -42.45
C GLU A 72 43.11 -15.76 -41.47
N LYS A 73 43.36 -16.74 -40.57
CA LYS A 73 44.61 -17.27 -39.90
C LYS A 73 45.59 -16.27 -39.26
N GLU A 74 46.09 -16.47 -38.03
CA GLU A 74 46.99 -17.54 -37.52
C GLU A 74 46.99 -17.54 -35.97
N GLU A 75 46.89 -18.71 -35.33
CA GLU A 75 47.88 -19.33 -34.40
C GLU A 75 48.28 -18.51 -33.15
N THR A 76 47.80 -18.86 -31.95
CA THR A 76 48.28 -19.88 -30.99
C THR A 76 49.02 -19.19 -29.83
N SER A 77 48.44 -19.20 -28.64
CA SER A 77 49.17 -19.42 -27.37
C SER A 77 48.19 -19.45 -26.20
N ASP A 78 48.07 -20.62 -25.59
CA ASP A 78 47.51 -20.85 -24.27
C ASP A 78 48.16 -19.93 -23.22
N GLU A 79 47.34 -19.26 -22.41
CA GLU A 79 47.70 -19.03 -21.01
C GLU A 79 46.44 -18.95 -20.16
N LYS A 80 46.24 -19.98 -19.34
CA LYS A 80 45.25 -20.03 -18.28
C LYS A 80 45.50 -18.88 -17.32
N LYS A 81 44.48 -18.04 -17.13
CA LYS A 81 44.39 -17.12 -16.01
C LYS A 81 43.12 -17.49 -15.24
N ASP A 82 43.32 -17.94 -14.02
CA ASP A 82 42.25 -18.19 -13.05
C ASP A 82 41.42 -16.90 -12.89
N GLU A 83 40.19 -16.91 -13.40
CA GLU A 83 39.19 -15.88 -13.08
C GLU A 83 38.39 -16.35 -11.88
N GLU A 84 38.70 -15.69 -10.77
CA GLU A 84 37.95 -15.62 -9.53
C GLU A 84 36.46 -15.41 -9.84
N VAL A 85 35.63 -16.36 -9.41
CA VAL A 85 34.17 -16.29 -9.52
C VAL A 85 33.70 -15.05 -8.76
N VAL A 86 33.40 -13.98 -9.51
CA VAL A 86 32.62 -12.87 -8.99
C VAL A 86 31.21 -13.41 -8.79
N GLU A 87 30.87 -13.70 -7.55
CA GLU A 87 29.50 -13.97 -7.13
C GLU A 87 28.69 -12.71 -7.46
N GLU A 88 27.95 -12.73 -8.57
CA GLU A 88 27.02 -11.66 -8.92
C GLU A 88 26.03 -11.50 -7.78
N GLU A 89 26.08 -10.38 -7.06
CA GLU A 89 24.98 -9.99 -6.19
C GLU A 89 23.69 -10.01 -7.02
N PRO A 90 22.64 -10.74 -6.62
CA PRO A 90 21.42 -10.84 -7.40
C PRO A 90 20.87 -9.42 -7.62
N GLN A 91 20.81 -9.00 -8.88
CA GLN A 91 20.27 -7.70 -9.27
C GLN A 91 18.86 -7.56 -8.68
N LYS A 92 18.65 -6.53 -7.84
CA LYS A 92 17.32 -6.24 -7.30
C LYS A 92 16.37 -5.99 -8.48
N PRO A 93 15.18 -6.62 -8.49
CA PRO A 93 14.24 -6.44 -9.59
C PRO A 93 13.87 -4.96 -9.72
N VAL A 94 13.85 -4.45 -10.96
CA VAL A 94 13.52 -3.05 -11.27
C VAL A 94 12.05 -2.80 -10.90
N GLU A 95 11.81 -1.77 -10.09
CA GLU A 95 10.45 -1.35 -9.73
C GLU A 95 9.83 -0.54 -10.87
N GLU A 96 8.65 -0.99 -11.31
CA GLU A 96 7.81 -0.31 -12.29
C GLU A 96 6.50 0.14 -11.61
N TYR A 97 5.67 0.93 -12.29
CA TYR A 97 4.39 1.34 -11.76
C TYR A 97 3.30 1.49 -12.83
N ILE A 98 2.05 1.29 -12.41
CA ILE A 98 0.86 1.70 -13.16
C ILE A 98 0.14 2.83 -12.42
N ASN A 99 -0.45 3.75 -13.16
CA ASN A 99 -1.35 4.77 -12.59
C ASN A 99 -2.76 4.18 -12.47
N ILE A 100 -3.34 4.29 -11.28
CA ILE A 100 -4.71 3.87 -10.99
C ILE A 100 -5.55 5.11 -10.70
N THR A 101 -6.62 5.29 -11.46
CA THR A 101 -7.68 6.26 -11.14
C THR A 101 -8.67 5.60 -10.17
N LEU A 102 -8.76 6.14 -8.96
CA LEU A 102 -9.69 5.71 -7.92
C LEU A 102 -11.12 6.19 -8.23
N ALA A 103 -12.12 5.60 -7.59
CA ALA A 103 -13.51 6.01 -7.77
C ALA A 103 -13.80 7.41 -7.18
N SER A 104 -12.93 7.91 -6.30
CA SER A 104 -12.83 9.30 -5.86
C SER A 104 -12.31 10.28 -6.92
N GLY A 105 -11.74 9.78 -8.02
CA GLY A 105 -11.08 10.57 -9.05
C GLY A 105 -9.60 10.85 -8.78
N ASN A 106 -9.09 10.48 -7.60
CA ASN A 106 -7.67 10.57 -7.27
C ASN A 106 -6.85 9.58 -8.10
N ILE A 107 -5.66 9.98 -8.54
CA ILE A 107 -4.70 9.10 -9.22
C ILE A 107 -3.64 8.68 -8.20
N VAL A 108 -3.44 7.37 -8.06
CA VAL A 108 -2.40 6.76 -7.22
C VAL A 108 -1.49 5.88 -8.06
N LYS A 109 -0.28 5.59 -7.58
CA LYS A 109 0.67 4.71 -8.28
C LYS A 109 0.72 3.36 -7.60
N ALA A 110 0.38 2.30 -8.33
CA ALA A 110 0.64 0.94 -7.86
C ALA A 110 2.01 0.50 -8.37
N ILE A 111 2.93 0.27 -7.44
CA ILE A 111 4.30 -0.16 -7.73
C ILE A 111 4.30 -1.69 -7.83
N TYR A 112 4.94 -2.22 -8.86
CA TYR A 112 5.10 -3.65 -9.10
C TYR A 112 6.54 -3.98 -9.51
N VAL A 113 6.90 -5.25 -9.39
CA VAL A 113 8.19 -5.78 -9.84
C VAL A 113 7.96 -6.98 -10.73
N ASP A 114 8.88 -7.23 -11.66
CA ASP A 114 8.94 -8.50 -12.38
C ASP A 114 9.81 -9.48 -11.58
N ASP A 115 9.16 -10.44 -10.90
CA ASP A 115 9.84 -11.50 -10.17
C ASP A 115 10.15 -12.66 -11.12
N ALA A 116 11.42 -13.08 -11.19
CA ALA A 116 11.85 -14.13 -12.11
C ALA A 116 11.08 -15.47 -11.94
N ASN A 117 10.48 -15.72 -10.76
CA ASN A 117 9.71 -16.94 -10.47
C ASN A 117 8.19 -16.72 -10.53
N ALA A 118 7.70 -15.58 -10.05
CA ALA A 118 6.26 -15.29 -9.94
C ALA A 118 5.69 -14.45 -11.10
N GLY A 119 6.55 -13.90 -11.94
CA GLY A 119 6.23 -12.86 -12.92
C GLY A 119 5.95 -11.51 -12.26
N LYS A 120 5.21 -10.66 -12.96
CA LYS A 120 4.82 -9.34 -12.44
C LYS A 120 3.92 -9.47 -11.20
N VAL A 121 4.30 -8.79 -10.12
CA VAL A 121 3.56 -8.74 -8.84
C VAL A 121 3.58 -7.35 -8.22
N PHE A 122 2.46 -6.92 -7.65
CA PHE A 122 2.36 -5.68 -6.89
C PHE A 122 3.24 -5.74 -5.63
N LYS A 123 3.89 -4.61 -5.32
CA LYS A 123 4.69 -4.39 -4.11
C LYS A 123 3.99 -3.49 -3.11
N THR A 124 3.45 -2.37 -3.58
CA THR A 124 2.84 -1.36 -2.72
C THR A 124 1.95 -0.42 -3.54
N LEU A 125 1.13 0.37 -2.84
CA LEU A 125 0.41 1.50 -3.40
C LEU A 125 1.00 2.79 -2.82
N ASP A 126 1.58 3.63 -3.68
CA ASP A 126 2.05 4.96 -3.31
C ASP A 126 0.87 5.93 -3.28
N THR A 127 0.42 6.22 -2.06
CA THR A 127 -0.65 7.17 -1.76
C THR A 127 -0.32 7.95 -0.48
N ASN A 128 -0.58 9.25 -0.51
CA ASN A 128 -0.49 10.13 0.67
C ASN A 128 -1.87 10.41 1.30
N ASP A 129 -2.93 9.83 0.74
CA ASP A 129 -4.30 10.01 1.23
C ASP A 129 -4.58 8.98 2.34
N SER A 130 -4.68 9.46 3.58
CA SER A 130 -4.98 8.62 4.74
C SER A 130 -6.38 7.99 4.71
N GLY A 131 -7.27 8.46 3.83
CA GLY A 131 -8.58 7.86 3.59
C GLY A 131 -8.57 6.75 2.54
N VAL A 132 -7.41 6.45 1.94
CA VAL A 132 -7.20 5.33 1.02
C VAL A 132 -6.52 4.19 1.78
N SER A 133 -7.09 3.00 1.65
CA SER A 133 -6.56 1.75 2.20
C SER A 133 -6.43 0.72 1.09
N TYR A 134 -5.48 -0.20 1.19
CA TYR A 134 -5.28 -1.21 0.17
C TYR A 134 -4.82 -2.54 0.77
N SER A 135 -4.95 -3.59 -0.03
CA SER A 135 -4.37 -4.90 0.25
C SER A 135 -3.94 -5.55 -1.05
N ILE A 136 -2.78 -6.18 -1.04
CA ILE A 136 -2.29 -6.99 -2.15
C ILE A 136 -2.76 -8.43 -1.92
N SER A 137 -3.19 -9.10 -2.99
CA SER A 137 -3.60 -10.52 -2.98
C SER A 137 -2.45 -11.43 -2.55
N PRO A 138 -2.71 -12.63 -2.02
CA PRO A 138 -1.64 -13.57 -1.66
C PRO A 138 -0.69 -13.92 -2.82
N SER A 139 -1.19 -13.97 -4.07
CA SER A 139 -0.40 -14.17 -5.28
C SER A 139 0.39 -12.94 -5.73
N GLY A 140 0.05 -11.76 -5.21
CA GLY A 140 0.64 -10.49 -5.63
C GLY A 140 0.09 -9.94 -6.95
N LYS A 141 -0.81 -10.65 -7.64
CA LYS A 141 -1.25 -10.29 -9.01
C LYS A 141 -2.39 -9.28 -9.03
N GLU A 142 -3.11 -9.19 -7.92
CA GLU A 142 -4.23 -8.28 -7.73
C GLU A 142 -4.01 -7.37 -6.53
N ILE A 143 -4.57 -6.16 -6.59
CA ILE A 143 -4.63 -5.23 -5.47
C ILE A 143 -6.05 -4.72 -5.31
N ILE A 144 -6.57 -4.70 -4.08
CA ILE A 144 -7.82 -4.02 -3.75
C ILE A 144 -7.52 -2.68 -3.13
N VAL A 145 -8.30 -1.67 -3.51
CA VAL A 145 -8.22 -0.32 -2.93
C VAL A 145 -9.61 0.07 -2.42
N GLY A 146 -9.68 0.40 -1.13
CA GLY A 146 -10.81 1.06 -0.50
C GLY A 146 -10.54 2.57 -0.45
N ASP A 147 -11.32 3.35 -1.19
CA ASP A 147 -11.09 4.79 -1.33
C ASP A 147 -11.98 5.66 -0.42
N THR A 148 -11.78 6.98 -0.52
CA THR A 148 -12.54 7.99 0.25
C THR A 148 -14.03 8.02 -0.08
N ASN A 149 -14.45 7.46 -1.21
CA ASN A 149 -15.86 7.28 -1.58
C ASN A 149 -16.46 5.98 -1.00
N SER A 150 -15.73 5.28 -0.13
CA SER A 150 -16.09 3.98 0.44
C SER A 150 -16.43 2.94 -0.63
N ILE A 151 -15.71 2.97 -1.75
CA ILE A 151 -15.80 1.96 -2.81
C ILE A 151 -14.56 1.08 -2.70
N ILE A 152 -14.77 -0.25 -2.75
CA ILE A 152 -13.69 -1.22 -2.86
C ILE A 152 -13.62 -1.66 -4.32
N THR A 153 -12.48 -1.39 -4.95
CA THR A 153 -12.20 -1.76 -6.34
C THR A 153 -10.98 -2.68 -6.37
N LEU A 154 -11.10 -3.79 -7.11
CA LEU A 154 -10.01 -4.70 -7.44
C LEU A 154 -9.34 -4.24 -8.74
N TYR A 155 -8.01 -4.24 -8.77
CA TYR A 155 -7.19 -3.86 -9.91
C TYR A 155 -6.19 -4.96 -10.25
N ASN A 156 -5.98 -5.16 -11.55
CA ASN A 156 -5.01 -6.08 -12.11
C ASN A 156 -3.82 -5.32 -12.70
N LEU A 157 -2.71 -6.03 -12.91
CA LEU A 157 -1.47 -5.48 -13.50
C LEU A 157 -1.64 -5.02 -14.95
N ASP A 158 -2.62 -5.54 -15.68
CA ASP A 158 -2.96 -5.12 -17.03
C ASP A 158 -3.79 -3.82 -17.08
N GLY A 159 -4.09 -3.24 -15.92
CA GLY A 159 -4.89 -2.02 -15.77
C GLY A 159 -6.41 -2.25 -15.74
N THR A 160 -6.88 -3.48 -15.91
CA THR A 160 -8.29 -3.80 -15.75
C THR A 160 -8.70 -3.69 -14.28
N ASN A 161 -9.97 -3.36 -14.04
CA ASN A 161 -10.49 -3.20 -12.69
C ASN A 161 -11.96 -3.59 -12.58
N LYS A 162 -12.39 -3.91 -11.36
CA LYS A 162 -13.76 -4.30 -11.02
C LYS A 162 -14.14 -3.75 -9.65
N VAL A 163 -15.27 -3.05 -9.57
CA VAL A 163 -15.86 -2.69 -8.28
C VAL A 163 -16.43 -3.97 -7.65
N ILE A 164 -15.97 -4.30 -6.45
CA ILE A 164 -16.37 -5.52 -5.72
C ILE A 164 -17.24 -5.23 -4.50
N SER A 165 -17.32 -3.97 -4.06
CA SER A 165 -18.22 -3.58 -2.98
C SER A 165 -19.62 -3.21 -3.47
N LYS A 166 -20.63 -3.46 -2.64
CA LYS A 166 -22.01 -3.03 -2.89
C LYS A 166 -22.25 -1.57 -2.51
N ASP A 167 -23.07 -0.89 -3.30
CA ASP A 167 -23.53 0.49 -3.11
C ASP A 167 -24.85 0.61 -2.34
N GLN A 168 -25.53 -0.51 -2.09
CA GLN A 168 -26.73 -0.57 -1.26
C GLN A 168 -26.76 -1.79 -0.35
N TYR A 169 -27.61 -1.73 0.67
CA TYR A 169 -27.94 -2.83 1.55
C TYR A 169 -29.46 -3.01 1.60
N VAL A 170 -29.92 -4.25 1.47
CA VAL A 170 -31.33 -4.62 1.61
C VAL A 170 -31.50 -5.38 2.90
N SER A 171 -32.30 -4.86 3.83
CA SER A 171 -32.57 -5.53 5.10
C SER A 171 -33.42 -6.79 4.89
N THR A 172 -33.48 -7.64 5.92
CA THR A 172 -34.38 -8.80 5.94
C THR A 172 -35.87 -8.42 5.82
N SER A 173 -36.23 -7.18 6.17
CA SER A 173 -37.57 -6.63 5.98
C SER A 173 -37.81 -6.03 4.60
N GLY A 174 -36.82 -6.06 3.70
CA GLY A 174 -36.90 -5.49 2.35
C GLY A 174 -36.62 -3.98 2.26
N SER A 175 -36.23 -3.34 3.37
CA SER A 175 -35.86 -1.92 3.36
C SER A 175 -34.52 -1.73 2.66
N VAL A 176 -34.43 -0.78 1.74
CA VAL A 176 -33.22 -0.48 0.98
C VAL A 176 -32.52 0.75 1.55
N PHE A 177 -31.24 0.61 1.85
CA PHE A 177 -30.35 1.67 2.29
C PHE A 177 -29.27 1.86 1.24
N THR A 178 -29.16 3.04 0.63
CA THR A 178 -28.08 3.33 -0.31
C THR A 178 -26.89 3.94 0.43
N LYS A 179 -25.68 3.66 -0.06
CA LYS A 179 -24.44 4.25 0.42
C LYS A 179 -24.53 5.77 0.44
N GLU A 180 -24.94 6.35 -0.68
CA GLU A 180 -25.02 7.79 -0.87
C GLU A 180 -25.92 8.45 0.17
N ALA A 181 -27.18 8.00 0.30
CA ALA A 181 -28.12 8.57 1.26
C ALA A 181 -27.67 8.33 2.72
N THR A 182 -27.05 7.19 3.00
CA THR A 182 -26.56 6.86 4.34
C THR A 182 -25.38 7.75 4.74
N ILE A 183 -24.39 7.93 3.86
CA ILE A 183 -23.24 8.82 4.13
C ILE A 183 -23.68 10.28 4.16
N GLN A 184 -24.61 10.70 3.30
CA GLN A 184 -25.15 12.06 3.30
C GLN A 184 -25.85 12.40 4.63
N SER A 185 -26.65 11.47 5.16
CA SER A 185 -27.36 11.66 6.43
C SER A 185 -26.47 11.45 7.67
N ASN A 186 -25.44 10.61 7.56
CA ASN A 186 -24.44 10.37 8.61
C ASN A 186 -23.03 10.28 8.00
N PRO A 187 -22.31 11.42 7.88
CA PRO A 187 -20.96 11.44 7.27
C PRO A 187 -19.90 10.61 8.00
N LYS A 188 -20.19 10.16 9.24
CA LYS A 188 -19.29 9.28 10.02
C LYS A 188 -19.60 7.80 9.82
N TYR A 189 -20.64 7.46 9.07
CA TYR A 189 -21.01 6.07 8.79
C TYR A 189 -19.94 5.39 7.95
N LEU A 190 -19.46 4.24 8.43
CA LEU A 190 -18.49 3.41 7.73
C LEU A 190 -19.23 2.46 6.78
N TRP A 191 -19.18 2.73 5.48
CA TRP A 191 -19.88 1.89 4.49
C TRP A 191 -19.04 0.68 4.07
N ASN A 192 -17.83 0.92 3.54
CA ASN A 192 -16.81 -0.08 3.24
C ASN A 192 -15.45 0.51 3.59
N GLN A 193 -14.76 -0.01 4.60
CA GLN A 193 -13.51 0.58 5.11
C GLN A 193 -12.46 -0.49 5.38
N ASN A 194 -11.19 -0.16 5.13
CA ASN A 194 -10.02 -1.00 5.41
C ASN A 194 -10.15 -2.43 4.84
N PRO A 195 -10.37 -2.60 3.52
CA PRO A 195 -10.49 -3.92 2.95
C PRO A 195 -9.16 -4.68 2.99
N LYS A 196 -9.22 -5.99 3.23
CA LYS A 196 -8.04 -6.87 3.23
C LYS A 196 -8.35 -8.22 2.60
N PHE A 197 -7.44 -8.73 1.80
CA PHE A 197 -7.51 -10.10 1.31
C PHE A 197 -7.28 -11.10 2.45
N ILE A 198 -8.12 -12.13 2.52
CA ILE A 198 -7.87 -13.32 3.36
C ILE A 198 -7.43 -14.51 2.49
N SER A 199 -7.90 -14.57 1.24
CA SER A 199 -7.53 -15.51 0.17
C SER A 199 -7.50 -14.76 -1.17
N GLU A 200 -7.29 -15.45 -2.30
CA GLU A 200 -7.41 -14.83 -3.64
C GLU A 200 -8.85 -14.37 -3.94
N ASP A 201 -9.83 -15.11 -3.45
CA ASP A 201 -11.24 -14.94 -3.80
C ASP A 201 -12.07 -14.28 -2.70
N LYS A 202 -11.49 -13.98 -1.53
CA LYS A 202 -12.23 -13.41 -0.40
C LYS A 202 -11.50 -12.24 0.23
N ILE A 203 -12.30 -11.23 0.56
CA ILE A 203 -11.85 -10.06 1.30
C ILE A 203 -12.69 -9.89 2.55
N ILE A 204 -12.12 -9.22 3.54
CA ILE A 204 -12.83 -8.69 4.70
C ILE A 204 -12.73 -7.17 4.71
N PHE A 205 -13.69 -6.50 5.33
CA PHE A 205 -13.68 -5.06 5.52
C PHE A 205 -14.55 -4.68 6.73
N VAL A 206 -14.41 -3.43 7.18
CA VAL A 206 -15.18 -2.89 8.30
C VAL A 206 -16.36 -2.06 7.79
N THR A 207 -17.53 -2.26 8.39
CA THR A 207 -18.74 -1.50 8.09
C THR A 207 -19.63 -1.34 9.33
N ASN A 208 -20.50 -0.34 9.35
CA ASN A 208 -21.58 -0.25 10.34
C ASN A 208 -22.81 -1.07 9.99
N ARG A 209 -22.87 -1.62 8.76
CA ARG A 209 -23.95 -2.52 8.34
C ARG A 209 -23.97 -3.79 9.22
N PRO A 210 -25.16 -4.34 9.52
CA PRO A 210 -26.46 -4.01 8.95
C PRO A 210 -27.27 -2.99 9.77
N TYR A 211 -26.64 -2.22 10.65
CA TYR A 211 -27.35 -1.25 11.50
C TYR A 211 -27.26 0.16 10.92
N PHE A 212 -28.39 0.85 10.92
CA PHE A 212 -28.57 2.19 10.40
C PHE A 212 -29.23 3.04 11.48
N GLY A 213 -28.63 4.19 11.81
CA GLY A 213 -29.12 5.06 12.88
C GLY A 213 -28.11 6.14 13.28
N ALA A 214 -28.55 7.09 14.10
CA ALA A 214 -27.74 8.24 14.54
C ALA A 214 -26.98 8.01 15.87
N GLY A 215 -27.15 6.84 16.50
CA GLY A 215 -26.53 6.51 17.79
C GLY A 215 -25.08 6.03 17.70
N ASN A 216 -24.55 5.51 18.80
CA ASN A 216 -23.25 4.84 18.86
C ASN A 216 -23.30 3.51 18.10
N LEU A 217 -23.14 3.58 16.77
CA LEU A 217 -23.12 2.41 15.90
C LEU A 217 -21.87 1.57 16.18
N LYS A 218 -22.09 0.27 16.42
CA LYS A 218 -21.02 -0.72 16.39
C LYS A 218 -20.48 -0.86 14.98
N LYS A 219 -19.22 -1.24 14.90
CA LYS A 219 -18.54 -1.69 13.69
C LYS A 219 -18.66 -3.21 13.62
N TYR A 220 -18.67 -3.74 12.41
CA TYR A 220 -18.76 -5.16 12.12
C TYR A 220 -17.71 -5.52 11.07
N VAL A 221 -17.14 -6.72 11.19
CA VAL A 221 -16.36 -7.33 10.10
C VAL A 221 -17.33 -8.01 9.13
N TRP A 222 -17.24 -7.62 7.88
CA TRP A 222 -17.94 -8.26 6.77
C TRP A 222 -16.92 -8.91 5.85
N MET A 223 -17.34 -10.00 5.22
CA MET A 223 -16.58 -10.74 4.24
C MET A 223 -17.34 -10.71 2.92
N THR A 224 -16.63 -10.51 1.81
CA THR A 224 -17.15 -10.65 0.45
C THR A 224 -16.38 -11.74 -0.25
N ASP A 225 -17.09 -12.66 -0.89
CA ASP A 225 -16.54 -13.56 -1.90
C ASP A 225 -16.59 -12.88 -3.27
N ILE A 226 -15.42 -12.64 -3.86
CA ILE A 226 -15.24 -11.88 -5.10
C ILE A 226 -15.84 -12.64 -6.31
N SER A 227 -15.86 -13.97 -6.25
CA SER A 227 -16.27 -14.83 -7.36
C SER A 227 -17.77 -14.76 -7.59
N ASN A 228 -18.55 -14.84 -6.51
CA ASN A 228 -20.02 -14.85 -6.57
C ASN A 228 -20.67 -13.56 -6.03
N ASN A 229 -19.89 -12.61 -5.51
CA ASN A 229 -20.35 -11.34 -4.94
C ASN A 229 -21.28 -11.51 -3.72
N GLU A 230 -21.14 -12.62 -3.00
CA GLU A 230 -21.86 -12.88 -1.76
C GLU A 230 -21.19 -12.17 -0.58
N ASP A 231 -22.01 -11.53 0.26
CA ASP A 231 -21.54 -10.92 1.50
C ASP A 231 -21.98 -11.74 2.70
N LYS A 232 -21.10 -11.86 3.69
CA LYS A 232 -21.38 -12.48 4.98
C LYS A 232 -20.83 -11.63 6.10
N VAL A 233 -21.65 -11.36 7.10
CA VAL A 233 -21.21 -10.71 8.35
C VAL A 233 -20.62 -11.76 9.31
N ILE A 234 -19.52 -11.41 9.96
CA ILE A 234 -18.92 -12.21 11.04
C ILE A 234 -19.41 -11.63 12.37
N TRP A 235 -20.58 -12.08 12.81
CA TRP A 235 -21.34 -11.48 13.92
C TRP A 235 -20.56 -11.34 15.23
N ASP A 236 -19.72 -12.32 15.54
CA ASP A 236 -18.95 -12.35 16.78
C ASP A 236 -17.81 -11.32 16.79
N LEU A 237 -17.42 -10.80 15.63
CA LEU A 237 -16.42 -9.75 15.46
C LEU A 237 -17.09 -8.38 15.31
N ALA A 238 -17.88 -8.01 16.31
CA ALA A 238 -18.55 -6.72 16.40
C ALA A 238 -18.07 -5.93 17.63
N GLY A 239 -17.80 -4.64 17.46
CA GLY A 239 -17.24 -3.81 18.54
C GLY A 239 -17.35 -2.31 18.29
N ALA A 240 -16.93 -1.52 19.27
CA ALA A 240 -16.83 -0.06 19.09
C ALA A 240 -15.60 0.29 18.22
N ASN A 241 -14.51 -0.46 18.39
CA ASN A 241 -13.26 -0.33 17.66
C ASN A 241 -12.89 -1.67 17.02
N ILE A 242 -12.62 -1.62 15.72
CA ILE A 242 -12.13 -2.75 14.94
C ILE A 242 -10.93 -2.25 14.13
N GLU A 243 -9.82 -2.96 14.24
CA GLU A 243 -8.60 -2.75 13.48
C GLU A 243 -8.25 -4.03 12.72
N ILE A 244 -8.02 -3.91 11.41
CA ILE A 244 -7.56 -5.01 10.56
C ILE A 244 -6.05 -4.85 10.41
N GLY A 245 -5.30 -5.84 10.89
CA GLY A 245 -3.84 -5.87 10.89
C GLY A 245 -3.26 -6.64 9.70
N GLU A 246 -2.00 -7.04 9.81
CA GLU A 246 -1.32 -7.85 8.79
C GLU A 246 -1.74 -9.32 8.80
N LYS A 247 -1.43 -10.00 7.69
CA LYS A 247 -1.56 -11.45 7.60
C LYS A 247 -0.41 -12.09 8.38
N GLU A 248 -0.76 -12.99 9.30
CA GLU A 248 0.16 -13.81 10.08
C GLU A 248 -0.07 -15.29 9.75
N GLU A 249 0.68 -16.20 10.38
CA GLU A 249 0.61 -17.65 10.14
C GLU A 249 -0.82 -18.20 10.27
N LYS A 250 -1.58 -17.69 11.25
CA LYS A 250 -2.96 -18.11 11.54
C LYS A 250 -4.01 -17.45 10.64
N GLY A 251 -3.62 -16.47 9.81
CA GLY A 251 -4.54 -15.67 9.01
C GLY A 251 -4.43 -14.17 9.28
N VAL A 252 -5.41 -13.39 8.81
CA VAL A 252 -5.42 -11.94 8.97
C VAL A 252 -5.78 -11.58 10.40
N LYS A 253 -4.92 -10.80 11.05
CA LYS A 253 -5.13 -10.33 12.42
C LYS A 253 -6.25 -9.30 12.49
N ILE A 254 -7.16 -9.45 13.44
CA ILE A 254 -8.25 -8.51 13.72
C ILE A 254 -8.23 -8.16 15.20
N THR A 255 -8.26 -6.88 15.54
CA THR A 255 -8.39 -6.44 16.93
C THR A 255 -9.77 -5.82 17.13
N VAL A 256 -10.61 -6.43 17.98
CA VAL A 256 -11.95 -5.96 18.32
C VAL A 256 -11.97 -5.53 19.79
N ASP A 257 -12.15 -4.24 20.05
CA ASP A 257 -12.16 -3.66 21.40
C ASP A 257 -11.00 -4.14 22.29
N GLY A 258 -9.81 -4.25 21.70
CA GLY A 258 -8.57 -4.68 22.37
C GLY A 258 -8.34 -6.20 22.44
N ARG A 259 -9.28 -7.02 21.96
CA ARG A 259 -9.11 -8.47 21.84
C ARG A 259 -8.63 -8.84 20.45
N VAL A 260 -7.64 -9.71 20.37
CA VAL A 260 -7.05 -10.16 19.09
C VAL A 260 -7.75 -11.43 18.63
N TYR A 261 -8.02 -11.49 17.33
CA TYR A 261 -8.55 -12.63 16.60
C TYR A 261 -7.74 -12.80 15.31
N PHE A 262 -7.82 -13.97 14.69
CA PHE A 262 -7.25 -14.27 13.38
C PHE A 262 -8.32 -14.88 12.49
N ILE A 263 -8.47 -14.36 11.27
CA ILE A 263 -9.37 -14.88 10.25
C ILE A 263 -8.56 -15.67 9.22
N ASP A 264 -8.87 -16.96 9.06
CA ASP A 264 -8.24 -17.84 8.09
C ASP A 264 -8.71 -17.58 6.64
N VAL A 265 -8.14 -18.30 5.68
CA VAL A 265 -8.45 -18.18 4.25
C VAL A 265 -9.90 -18.55 3.89
N ASN A 266 -10.60 -19.26 4.77
CA ASN A 266 -11.99 -19.70 4.59
C ASN A 266 -12.99 -18.75 5.28
N GLY A 267 -12.50 -17.73 6.00
CA GLY A 267 -13.32 -16.83 6.78
C GLY A 267 -13.72 -17.37 8.17
N ASN A 268 -13.11 -18.47 8.63
CA ASN A 268 -13.25 -18.90 10.02
C ASN A 268 -12.33 -18.04 10.88
N TYR A 269 -12.72 -17.83 12.14
CA TYR A 269 -11.92 -17.04 13.06
C TYR A 269 -11.58 -17.82 14.34
N ILE A 270 -10.42 -17.49 14.91
CA ILE A 270 -9.97 -17.96 16.22
C ILE A 270 -9.47 -16.78 17.04
N GLN A 271 -9.58 -16.87 18.36
CA GLN A 271 -9.04 -15.87 19.29
C GLN A 271 -7.60 -16.23 19.71
#